data_AF-A0AAW8JDS7-F1
#
_entry.id   AF-A0AAW8JDS7-F1
#
_cell.length_a   1.000
_cell.length_b   1.000
_cell.length_c   1.000
_cell.angle_alpha   90.00
_cell.angle_beta   90.00
_cell.angle_gamma   90.00
#
_symmetry.space_group_name_H-M   'P 1'
#
loop_
_entity.id
_entity.type
_entity.pdbx_description
1 polymer ?
#
loop_
_entity_poly.entity_id
_entity_poly.type
_entity_poly.pdbx_seq_one_letter_code
_entity_poly.pdbx_strand_id
1 'polypeptide(L)'
;MNQLKKGTLFLLGACLFISPLAQANYGHYERNGKGFLVDLRTIQPLNKQKTKFTVSADLIGFIESNDIPKSMLNQVNSRANLLIDCKAKTLAFQSVQVIHKPDGRILMENDQPNFKMSSSKSDSLEGYMIEDLCKSAAKL
;
A
#
# COMPACT_ATOMS: atom_id res chain seq x y z
N MET A 1 47.54 46.60 37.31
CA MET A 1 46.90 45.39 37.86
C MET A 1 45.59 45.17 37.11
N ASN A 2 45.42 43.98 36.52
CA ASN A 2 44.16 43.20 36.38
C ASN A 2 42.95 43.87 35.66
N GLN A 3 42.26 43.30 34.67
CA GLN A 3 42.24 41.96 34.10
C GLN A 3 41.74 41.96 32.65
N LEU A 4 42.27 40.97 31.94
CA LEU A 4 41.85 40.32 30.72
C LEU A 4 40.44 39.68 30.81
N LYS A 5 39.66 39.71 29.71
CA LYS A 5 38.95 38.56 29.06
C LYS A 5 37.66 39.01 28.38
N LYS A 6 37.61 38.98 27.05
CA LYS A 6 37.30 37.84 26.14
C LYS A 6 35.80 37.67 25.94
N GLY A 7 35.43 37.70 24.66
CA GLY A 7 34.07 37.67 24.18
C GLY A 7 33.34 36.38 24.48
N THR A 8 32.02 36.46 24.35
CA THR A 8 31.15 35.29 24.27
C THR A 8 30.43 35.37 22.93
N LEU A 9 30.97 34.59 22.00
CA LEU A 9 30.36 34.20 20.74
C LEU A 9 29.11 33.37 21.11
N PHE A 10 27.91 33.89 20.85
CA PHE A 10 26.69 33.07 20.93
C PHE A 10 26.62 32.17 19.70
N LEU A 11 27.33 31.03 19.77
CA LEU A 11 27.05 29.85 18.96
C LEU A 11 26.18 28.90 19.80
N LEU A 12 24.86 28.99 19.61
CA LEU A 12 23.92 27.90 19.86
C LEU A 12 23.28 27.65 18.49
N GLY A 13 23.52 26.56 17.78
CA GLY A 13 23.72 25.20 18.27
C GLY A 13 22.42 24.42 18.06
N ALA A 14 22.30 23.85 16.87
CA ALA A 14 21.44 22.71 16.52
C ALA A 14 19.92 22.80 16.83
N CYS A 15 19.14 23.30 15.89
CA CYS A 15 17.91 22.57 15.54
C CYS A 15 18.28 21.57 14.44
N LEU A 16 18.66 20.37 14.87
CA LEU A 16 18.57 19.18 14.03
C LEU A 16 17.12 19.14 13.54
N PHE A 17 16.92 19.41 12.25
CA PHE A 17 15.70 19.05 11.56
C PHE A 17 15.58 17.53 11.70
N ILE A 18 14.83 17.08 12.72
CA ILE A 18 14.18 15.79 12.70
C ILE A 18 13.24 15.85 11.50
N SER A 19 13.76 15.45 10.35
CA SER A 19 12.93 15.08 9.21
C SER A 19 11.84 14.17 9.80
N PRO A 20 10.55 14.51 9.70
CA PRO A 20 9.53 13.53 10.02
C PRO A 20 9.86 12.33 9.13
N LEU A 21 10.05 11.15 9.73
CA LEU A 21 10.23 9.91 9.00
C LEU A 21 9.21 9.93 7.86
N ALA A 22 9.70 9.95 6.62
CA ALA A 22 8.83 9.96 5.46
C ALA A 22 7.88 8.77 5.62
N GLN A 23 6.62 9.07 5.92
CA GLN A 23 5.61 8.06 6.16
C GLN A 23 5.53 7.24 4.88
N ALA A 24 5.81 5.94 4.98
CA ALA A 24 5.74 5.07 3.82
C ALA A 24 4.30 5.14 3.29
N ASN A 25 4.15 5.63 2.06
CA ASN A 25 2.84 5.78 1.43
C ASN A 25 2.29 4.45 0.90
N TYR A 26 3.04 3.36 1.09
CA TYR A 26 2.69 2.04 0.59
C TYR A 26 2.85 0.97 1.67
N GLY A 27 1.91 0.03 1.71
CA GLY A 27 2.04 -1.22 2.45
C GLY A 27 2.54 -2.32 1.51
N HIS A 28 3.61 -3.02 1.86
CA HIS A 28 4.20 -4.10 1.05
C HIS A 28 3.98 -5.45 1.74
N TYR A 29 3.20 -6.31 1.08
CA TYR A 29 2.82 -7.62 1.59
C TYR A 29 3.20 -8.68 0.55
N GLU A 30 4.33 -9.35 0.72
CA GLU A 30 4.82 -10.35 -0.24
C GLU A 30 5.30 -11.64 0.44
N ARG A 31 5.02 -12.78 -0.18
CA ARG A 31 5.56 -14.09 0.18
C ARG A 31 5.81 -14.92 -1.08
N ASN A 32 7.01 -15.49 -1.21
CA ASN A 32 7.40 -16.35 -2.35
C ASN A 32 7.22 -15.69 -3.73
N GLY A 33 7.54 -14.39 -3.86
CA GLY A 33 7.46 -13.67 -5.13
C GLY A 33 6.04 -13.29 -5.56
N LYS A 34 5.03 -13.48 -4.68
CA LYS A 34 3.63 -13.11 -4.92
C LYS A 34 3.11 -12.25 -3.78
N GLY A 35 2.26 -11.28 -4.09
CA GLY A 35 1.71 -10.40 -3.06
C GLY A 35 1.07 -9.12 -3.57
N PHE A 36 1.07 -8.12 -2.70
CA PHE A 36 0.39 -6.83 -2.88
C PHE A 36 1.31 -5.69 -2.47
N LEU A 37 1.40 -4.67 -3.33
CA LEU A 37 1.91 -3.36 -2.97
C LEU A 37 0.73 -2.39 -2.94
N VAL A 38 0.29 -2.04 -1.74
CA VAL A 38 -0.95 -1.29 -1.47
C VAL A 38 -0.63 0.21 -1.36
N ASP A 39 -1.32 1.07 -2.10
CA ASP A 39 -1.20 2.52 -1.93
C ASP A 39 -2.11 2.98 -0.77
N LEU A 40 -1.52 3.28 0.38
CA LEU A 40 -2.25 3.63 1.60
C LEU A 40 -3.02 4.95 1.47
N ARG A 41 -2.66 5.81 0.50
CA ARG A 41 -3.37 7.07 0.23
C ARG A 41 -4.71 6.85 -0.46
N THR A 42 -4.92 5.66 -1.03
CA THR A 42 -6.15 5.30 -1.73
C THR A 42 -7.19 4.65 -0.82
N ILE A 43 -6.91 4.56 0.49
CA ILE A 43 -7.88 4.03 1.46
C ILE A 43 -9.10 4.96 1.51
N GLN A 44 -10.26 4.42 1.13
CA GLN A 44 -11.54 5.12 1.16
C GLN A 44 -12.52 4.38 2.08
N PRO A 45 -12.79 4.91 3.29
CA PRO A 45 -13.77 4.33 4.20
C PRO A 45 -15.18 4.32 3.61
N LEU A 46 -15.83 3.17 3.64
CA LEU A 46 -17.23 3.00 3.22
C LEU A 46 -18.23 3.21 4.35
N ASN A 47 -17.74 3.34 5.59
CA ASN A 47 -18.59 3.61 6.75
C ASN A 47 -17.89 4.49 7.79
N LYS A 48 -18.69 5.13 8.65
CA LYS A 48 -18.19 6.01 9.72
C LYS A 48 -17.29 5.28 10.73
N GLN A 49 -17.46 3.98 10.90
CA GLN A 49 -16.66 3.15 11.80
C GLN A 49 -15.31 2.72 11.20
N LYS A 50 -15.03 3.07 9.92
CA LYS A 50 -13.83 2.68 9.16
C LYS A 50 -13.54 1.17 9.19
N THR A 51 -14.59 0.37 9.37
CA THR A 51 -14.50 -1.10 9.43
C THR A 51 -14.63 -1.76 8.07
N LYS A 52 -15.06 -0.99 7.07
CA LYS A 52 -15.08 -1.37 5.65
C LYS A 52 -14.48 -0.23 4.85
N PHE A 53 -13.57 -0.54 3.93
CA PHE A 53 -12.93 0.44 3.06
C PHE A 53 -12.48 -0.20 1.76
N THR A 54 -12.29 0.63 0.73
CA THR A 54 -11.64 0.23 -0.51
C THR A 54 -10.21 0.73 -0.55
N VAL A 55 -9.32 0.03 -1.25
CA VAL A 55 -7.92 0.43 -1.42
C VAL A 55 -7.34 -0.15 -2.71
N SER A 56 -6.46 0.59 -3.37
CA SER A 56 -5.75 0.15 -4.57
C SER A 56 -4.46 -0.59 -4.23
N ALA A 57 -4.19 -1.69 -4.93
CA ALA A 57 -2.96 -2.46 -4.78
C ALA A 57 -2.41 -2.91 -6.14
N ASP A 58 -1.11 -2.73 -6.35
CA ASP A 58 -0.39 -3.41 -7.42
C ASP A 58 -0.13 -4.87 -7.01
N LEU A 59 -0.43 -5.81 -7.89
CA LEU A 59 -0.29 -7.24 -7.64
C LEU A 59 1.10 -7.72 -8.06
N ILE A 60 1.86 -8.24 -7.10
CA ILE A 60 3.23 -8.73 -7.30
C ILE A 60 3.17 -10.20 -7.76
N GLY A 61 3.90 -10.53 -8.82
CA GLY A 61 3.96 -11.91 -9.34
C GLY A 61 2.63 -12.44 -9.88
N PHE A 62 1.69 -11.54 -10.18
CA PHE A 62 0.35 -11.86 -10.68
C PHE A 62 0.15 -11.27 -12.07
N ILE A 63 0.02 -12.14 -13.06
CA ILE A 63 -0.43 -11.76 -14.40
C ILE A 63 -1.50 -12.78 -14.79
N GLU A 64 -2.76 -12.44 -14.57
CA GLU A 64 -3.89 -13.25 -15.01
C GLU A 64 -4.45 -12.67 -16.30
N SER A 65 -3.89 -13.13 -17.41
CA SER A 65 -4.62 -13.17 -18.67
C SER A 65 -3.87 -14.05 -19.66
N ASN A 66 -4.55 -15.09 -20.15
CA ASN A 66 -4.06 -15.90 -21.26
C ASN A 66 -4.04 -15.10 -22.58
N ASP A 67 -4.64 -13.91 -22.59
CA ASP A 67 -4.79 -13.04 -23.75
C ASP A 67 -3.63 -12.03 -23.90
N ILE A 68 -2.69 -11.98 -22.95
CA ILE A 68 -1.50 -11.14 -23.05
C ILE A 68 -0.36 -11.93 -23.72
N PRO A 69 0.21 -11.43 -24.84
CA PRO A 69 1.37 -12.07 -25.46
C PRO A 69 2.54 -12.19 -24.47
N LYS A 70 3.24 -13.33 -24.49
CA LYS A 70 4.40 -13.59 -23.61
C LYS A 70 5.47 -12.50 -23.68
N SER A 71 5.66 -11.90 -24.86
CA SER A 71 6.60 -10.79 -25.10
C SER A 71 6.24 -9.52 -24.34
N MET A 72 4.97 -9.34 -23.95
CA MET A 72 4.48 -8.17 -23.24
C MET A 72 4.42 -8.37 -21.72
N LEU A 73 4.65 -9.58 -21.19
CA LEU A 73 4.54 -9.87 -19.75
C LEU A 73 5.43 -8.98 -18.87
N ASN A 74 6.62 -8.62 -19.36
CA ASN A 74 7.52 -7.72 -18.63
C ASN A 74 7.09 -6.25 -18.69
N GLN A 75 6.25 -5.90 -19.66
CA GLN A 75 5.77 -4.55 -19.93
C GLN A 75 4.40 -4.27 -19.31
N VAL A 76 3.84 -5.23 -18.56
CA VAL A 76 2.54 -5.07 -17.90
C VAL A 76 2.67 -5.17 -16.39
N ASN A 77 1.79 -4.47 -15.69
CA ASN A 77 1.52 -4.64 -14.26
C ASN A 77 0.04 -4.92 -14.06
N SER A 78 -0.29 -5.67 -13.00
CA SER A 78 -1.67 -5.89 -12.60
C SER A 78 -1.98 -5.01 -11.39
N ARG A 79 -3.11 -4.31 -11.42
CA ARG A 79 -3.59 -3.47 -10.31
C ARG A 79 -4.99 -3.89 -9.94
N ALA A 80 -5.27 -4.00 -8.65
CA ALA A 80 -6.59 -4.31 -8.14
C ALA A 80 -7.13 -3.17 -7.28
N ASN A 81 -8.44 -2.96 -7.33
CA ASN A 81 -9.17 -2.27 -6.28
C ASN A 81 -9.76 -3.32 -5.34
N LEU A 82 -9.47 -3.21 -4.06
CA LEU A 82 -9.77 -4.22 -3.04
C LEU A 82 -10.77 -3.66 -2.03
N LEU A 83 -11.78 -4.45 -1.69
CA LEU A 83 -12.68 -4.20 -0.56
C LEU A 83 -12.18 -4.97 0.66
N ILE A 84 -11.89 -4.26 1.75
CA ILE A 84 -11.52 -4.84 3.03
C ILE A 84 -12.68 -4.71 4.02
N ASP A 85 -12.98 -5.80 4.73
CA ASP A 85 -13.89 -5.81 5.89
C ASP A 85 -13.14 -6.30 7.12
N CYS A 86 -12.88 -5.36 8.05
CA CYS A 86 -12.14 -5.61 9.27
C CYS A 86 -12.89 -6.48 10.27
N LYS A 87 -14.23 -6.43 10.28
CA LYS A 87 -15.05 -7.24 11.19
C LYS A 87 -15.12 -8.68 10.68
N ALA A 88 -15.34 -8.85 9.39
CA ALA A 88 -15.38 -10.17 8.76
C ALA A 88 -13.99 -10.77 8.52
N LYS A 89 -12.91 -9.98 8.65
CA LYS A 89 -11.54 -10.34 8.28
C LYS A 89 -11.44 -10.87 6.84
N THR A 90 -12.05 -10.15 5.91
CA THR A 90 -12.08 -10.54 4.50
C THR A 90 -11.51 -9.45 3.60
N LEU A 91 -10.93 -9.90 2.49
CA LEU A 91 -10.48 -9.10 1.37
C LEU A 91 -11.20 -9.62 0.11
N ALA A 92 -11.80 -8.73 -0.65
CA ALA A 92 -12.46 -9.06 -1.91
C ALA A 92 -11.92 -8.17 -3.03
N PHE A 93 -11.73 -8.73 -4.21
CA PHE A 93 -11.38 -7.95 -5.38
C PHE A 93 -12.65 -7.29 -5.91
N GLN A 94 -12.62 -5.97 -6.11
CA GLN A 94 -13.70 -5.24 -6.76
C GLN A 94 -13.42 -5.06 -8.25
N SER A 95 -12.18 -4.79 -8.61
CA SER A 95 -11.74 -4.82 -9.99
C SER A 95 -10.28 -5.24 -10.09
N VAL A 96 -9.90 -5.79 -11.24
CA VAL A 96 -8.50 -6.07 -11.61
C VAL A 96 -8.26 -5.49 -13.00
N GLN A 97 -7.22 -4.70 -13.12
CA GLN A 97 -6.75 -4.10 -14.35
C GLN A 97 -5.37 -4.64 -14.70
N VAL A 98 -5.14 -4.90 -15.99
CA VAL A 98 -3.81 -5.08 -16.55
C VAL A 98 -3.44 -3.78 -17.22
N ILE A 99 -2.37 -3.16 -16.75
CA ILE A 99 -1.90 -1.86 -17.19
C ILE A 99 -0.59 -2.05 -17.95
N HIS A 100 -0.45 -1.34 -19.07
CA HIS A 100 0.79 -1.27 -19.82
C HIS A 100 1.74 -0.27 -19.14
N LYS A 101 2.86 -0.74 -18.61
CA LYS A 101 3.81 0.09 -17.84
C LYS A 101 4.32 1.33 -18.59
N PRO A 102 4.68 1.25 -19.89
CA PRO A 102 5.29 2.38 -20.59
C PRO A 102 4.37 3.61 -20.75
N ASP A 103 3.07 3.40 -20.97
CA ASP A 103 2.12 4.48 -21.28
C ASP A 103 0.93 4.58 -20.31
N GLY A 104 0.85 3.66 -19.34
CA GLY A 104 -0.21 3.62 -18.32
C GLY A 104 -1.58 3.19 -18.86
N ARG A 105 -1.68 2.74 -20.12
CA ARG A 105 -2.95 2.34 -20.71
C ARG A 105 -3.47 1.05 -20.09
N ILE A 106 -4.76 1.01 -19.78
CA ILE A 106 -5.45 -0.20 -19.36
C ILE A 106 -5.62 -1.09 -20.61
N LEU A 107 -5.02 -2.28 -20.57
CA LEU A 107 -5.12 -3.29 -21.62
C LEU A 107 -6.33 -4.19 -21.41
N MET A 108 -6.65 -4.48 -20.15
CA MET A 108 -7.78 -5.29 -19.73
C MET A 108 -8.29 -4.80 -18.39
N GLU A 109 -9.60 -4.89 -18.19
CA GLU A 109 -10.26 -4.59 -16.93
C GLU A 109 -11.34 -5.63 -16.68
N ASN A 110 -11.37 -6.14 -15.45
CA ASN A 110 -12.42 -7.01 -14.96
C ASN A 110 -13.01 -6.36 -13.71
N ASP A 111 -14.24 -5.86 -13.82
CA ASP A 111 -14.97 -5.16 -12.76
C ASP A 111 -15.78 -6.10 -11.85
N GLN A 112 -15.77 -7.40 -12.12
CA GLN A 112 -16.40 -8.41 -11.27
C GLN A 112 -15.49 -9.64 -11.12
N PRO A 113 -14.27 -9.47 -10.58
CA PRO A 113 -13.46 -10.61 -10.24
C PRO A 113 -14.18 -11.36 -9.11
N ASN A 114 -14.71 -12.55 -9.41
CA ASN A 114 -15.44 -13.42 -8.46
C ASN A 114 -14.52 -14.03 -7.39
N PHE A 115 -13.50 -13.30 -6.94
CA PHE A 115 -12.45 -13.78 -6.09
C PHE A 115 -12.49 -13.07 -4.74
N LYS A 116 -12.82 -13.84 -3.70
CA LYS A 116 -12.86 -13.39 -2.32
C LYS A 116 -11.90 -14.22 -1.49
N MET A 117 -10.96 -13.55 -0.83
CA MET A 117 -10.05 -14.15 0.13
C MET A 117 -10.59 -13.91 1.54
N SER A 118 -10.84 -14.98 2.28
CA SER A 118 -11.17 -14.90 3.70
C SER A 118 -9.98 -15.41 4.52
N SER A 119 -9.53 -14.63 5.50
CA SER A 119 -8.52 -15.10 6.43
C SER A 119 -9.18 -15.63 7.70
N SER A 120 -9.20 -16.95 7.87
CA SER A 120 -9.51 -17.56 9.18
C SER A 120 -8.26 -17.74 10.06
N LYS A 121 -7.06 -17.49 9.51
CA LYS A 121 -5.75 -17.67 10.18
C LYS A 121 -4.88 -16.43 9.96
N SER A 122 -4.53 -15.75 11.05
CA SER A 122 -3.67 -14.55 11.08
C SER A 122 -2.33 -14.72 10.36
N ASP A 123 -1.83 -15.95 10.24
CA ASP A 123 -0.48 -16.24 9.73
C ASP A 123 -0.41 -16.34 8.19
N SER A 124 -1.56 -16.16 7.54
CA SER A 124 -1.66 -15.97 6.09
C SER A 124 -1.20 -14.56 5.69
N LEU A 125 -0.66 -14.40 4.48
CA LEU A 125 -0.22 -13.09 3.98
C LEU A 125 -1.40 -12.11 3.98
N GLU A 126 -2.57 -12.60 3.57
CA GLU A 126 -3.84 -11.90 3.54
C GLU A 126 -4.30 -11.53 4.94
N GLY A 127 -4.12 -12.41 5.92
CA GLY A 127 -4.43 -12.15 7.33
C GLY A 127 -3.63 -10.97 7.88
N TYR A 128 -2.31 -11.00 7.71
CA TYR A 128 -1.41 -9.91 8.11
C TYR A 128 -1.76 -8.60 7.40
N MET A 129 -1.99 -8.65 6.08
CA MET A 129 -2.38 -7.49 5.28
C MET A 129 -3.70 -6.88 5.77
N ILE A 130 -4.74 -7.68 6.00
CA ILE A 130 -6.04 -7.20 6.50
C ILE A 130 -5.86 -6.53 7.87
N GLU A 131 -5.14 -7.16 8.80
CA GLU A 131 -4.93 -6.61 10.14
C GLU A 131 -4.18 -5.27 10.11
N ASP A 132 -3.13 -5.16 9.30
CA ASP A 132 -2.33 -3.95 9.18
C ASP A 132 -3.10 -2.80 8.49
N LEU A 133 -3.82 -3.09 7.40
CA LEU A 133 -4.65 -2.11 6.72
C LEU A 133 -5.80 -1.62 7.61
N CYS A 134 -6.42 -2.50 8.39
CA CYS A 134 -7.45 -2.12 9.36
C CYS A 134 -6.92 -1.18 10.45
N LYS A 135 -5.68 -1.38 10.92
CA LYS A 135 -5.03 -0.44 11.85
C LYS A 135 -4.72 0.91 11.19
N SER A 136 -4.32 0.89 9.93
CA SER A 136 -4.03 2.11 9.16
C SER A 136 -5.30 2.92 8.88
N ALA A 137 -6.37 2.27 8.44
CA ALA A 137 -7.66 2.91 8.17
C ALA A 137 -8.29 3.55 9.43
N ALA A 138 -8.07 2.98 10.61
CA ALA A 138 -8.56 3.54 11.88
C ALA A 138 -7.83 4.83 12.32
N LYS A 139 -6.65 5.12 11.76
CA LYS A 139 -5.85 6.32 12.07
C LYS A 139 -6.10 7.49 11.12
N LEU A 140 -6.64 7.21 9.94
CA LEU A 140 -7.25 8.22 9.05
C LEU A 140 -8.51 8.77 9.72
#